data_AF-A0A3D1EY84-F1
#
_entry.id   AF-A0A3D1EY84-F1
#
_cell.length_a   1.000
_cell.length_b   1.000
_cell.length_c   1.000
_cell.angle_alpha   90.00
_cell.angle_beta   90.00
_cell.angle_gamma   90.00
#
_symmetry.space_group_name_H-M   'P 1'
#
loop_
_entity.id
_entity.type
_entity.pdbx_description
1 polymer ?
#
loop_
_entity_poly.entity_id
_entity_poly.type
_entity_poly.pdbx_seq_one_letter_code
_entity_poly.pdbx_strand_id
1 'polypeptide(L)'
;MRIAKVIGKVTLSQREANMPAGSLLLAEVLDTGMLKDKPATKRATPMPESLVVFDHLGAGVGQTIAVSEGAEATMPFRPRSVALDAYCAAILDTIQITEN
;
A
#
# COMPACT_ATOMS: atom_id res chain seq x y z
N MET A 1 6.92 -2.04 8.31
CA MET A 1 5.85 -1.21 7.70
C MET A 1 6.48 -0.09 6.87
N ARG A 2 5.88 0.25 5.73
CA ARG A 2 6.29 1.36 4.84
C ARG A 2 5.12 2.33 4.61
N ILE A 3 5.40 3.54 4.15
CA ILE A 3 4.36 4.50 3.73
C ILE A 3 4.30 4.51 2.21
N ALA A 4 3.10 4.48 1.64
CA ALA A 4 2.91 4.45 0.20
C ALA A 4 1.77 5.37 -0.27
N LYS A 5 1.82 5.83 -1.52
CA LYS A 5 0.75 6.58 -2.19
C LYS A 5 0.01 5.67 -3.16
N VAL A 6 -1.30 5.61 -3.06
CA VAL A 6 -2.12 4.85 -4.01
C VAL A 6 -2.14 5.58 -5.35
N ILE A 7 -1.72 4.91 -6.42
CA ILE A 7 -1.68 5.45 -7.78
C ILE A 7 -2.69 4.79 -8.71
N GLY A 8 -3.30 3.67 -8.30
CA GLY A 8 -4.27 2.96 -9.10
C GLY A 8 -4.89 1.76 -8.40
N LYS A 9 -5.63 0.96 -9.15
CA LYS A 9 -6.18 -0.32 -8.71
C LYS A 9 -5.80 -1.42 -9.69
N VAL A 10 -5.59 -2.62 -9.15
CA VAL A 10 -5.40 -3.84 -9.92
C VAL A 10 -6.69 -4.65 -9.83
N THR A 11 -7.17 -5.15 -10.97
CA THR A 11 -8.30 -6.08 -11.01
C THR A 11 -7.82 -7.40 -11.58
N LEU A 12 -8.07 -8.48 -10.85
CA LEU A 12 -7.78 -9.84 -11.30
C LEU A 12 -9.07 -10.46 -11.83
N SER A 13 -9.04 -11.00 -13.05
CA SER A 13 -10.17 -11.76 -13.61
C SER A 13 -10.38 -13.10 -12.90
N GLN A 14 -9.30 -13.69 -12.39
CA GLN A 14 -9.29 -14.86 -11.52
C GLN A 14 -8.39 -14.57 -10.32
N ARG A 15 -8.80 -15.00 -9.14
CA ARG A 15 -8.04 -14.85 -7.90
C ARG A 15 -8.09 -16.13 -7.09
N GLU A 16 -7.13 -16.30 -6.19
CA GLU A 16 -7.09 -17.45 -5.27
C GLU A 16 -8.39 -17.49 -4.45
N ALA A 17 -8.95 -18.68 -4.28
CA ALA A 17 -10.31 -18.86 -3.75
C ALA A 17 -10.45 -18.38 -2.30
N ASN A 18 -9.39 -18.48 -1.51
CA ASN A 18 -9.36 -18.05 -0.11
C ASN A 18 -8.98 -16.58 0.06
N MET A 19 -8.77 -15.82 -1.01
CA MET A 19 -8.46 -14.39 -0.93
C MET A 19 -9.61 -13.62 -0.27
N PRO A 20 -9.36 -12.78 0.74
CA PRO A 20 -10.42 -12.02 1.40
C PRO A 20 -11.17 -11.08 0.44
N ALA A 21 -12.36 -10.64 0.85
CA ALA A 21 -13.07 -9.58 0.14
C ALA A 21 -12.36 -8.23 0.36
N GLY A 22 -12.06 -7.52 -0.72
CA GLY A 22 -11.31 -6.27 -0.69
C GLY A 22 -10.88 -5.84 -2.09
N SER A 23 -10.12 -4.75 -2.15
CA SER A 23 -9.51 -4.20 -3.36
C SER A 23 -8.01 -4.50 -3.40
N LEU A 24 -7.43 -4.51 -4.61
CA LEU A 24 -5.99 -4.49 -4.81
C LEU A 24 -5.58 -3.10 -5.31
N LEU A 25 -4.70 -2.45 -4.56
CA LEU A 25 -4.23 -1.10 -4.83
C LEU A 25 -2.85 -1.17 -5.47
N LEU A 26 -2.64 -0.43 -6.55
CA LEU A 26 -1.29 -0.15 -7.03
C LEU A 26 -0.77 1.05 -6.24
N ALA A 27 0.31 0.87 -5.50
CA ALA A 27 0.86 1.89 -4.62
C ALA A 27 2.37 2.08 -4.82
N GLU A 28 2.82 3.32 -4.77
CA GLU A 28 4.24 3.69 -4.81
C GLU A 28 4.73 3.99 -3.40
N VAL A 29 5.81 3.32 -2.98
CA VAL A 29 6.45 3.56 -1.68
C VAL A 29 7.07 4.97 -1.65
N LEU A 30 6.85 5.69 -0.55
CA LEU A 30 7.39 7.02 -0.33
C LEU A 30 8.71 6.93 0.44
N ASP A 31 9.78 7.44 -0.15
CA ASP A 31 11.06 7.66 0.52
C ASP A 31 11.06 8.94 1.37
N THR A 32 12.10 9.16 2.16
CA THR A 32 12.21 10.34 3.04
C THR A 32 12.23 11.66 2.28
N GLY A 33 12.73 11.70 1.04
CA GLY A 33 12.68 12.88 0.19
C GLY A 33 11.25 13.19 -0.23
N MET A 34 10.50 12.18 -0.69
CA MET A 34 9.09 12.29 -1.10
C MET A 34 8.13 12.63 0.04
N LEU A 35 8.52 12.31 1.27
CA LEU A 35 7.76 12.67 2.46
C LEU A 35 8.00 14.14 2.86
N LYS A 36 9.21 14.68 2.60
CA LYS A 36 9.59 16.07 2.91
C LYS A 36 9.17 17.06 1.82
N ASP A 37 9.34 16.68 0.56
CA ASP A 37 8.94 17.49 -0.60
C ASP A 37 7.48 17.20 -0.95
N LYS A 38 6.70 18.24 -1.35
CA LYS A 38 5.34 18.06 -1.88
C LYS A 38 5.35 16.94 -2.93
N PRO A 39 4.36 16.02 -2.92
CA PRO A 39 4.43 14.74 -3.62
C PRO A 39 4.95 14.94 -5.03
N ALA A 40 6.17 14.44 -5.25
CA ALA A 40 7.04 14.93 -6.30
C ALA A 40 6.42 14.81 -7.69
N THR A 41 6.79 15.79 -8.51
CA THR A 41 6.91 15.71 -9.96
C THR A 41 7.00 14.26 -10.46
N LYS A 42 6.15 13.90 -11.44
CA LYS A 42 6.25 12.64 -12.20
C LYS A 42 7.73 12.33 -12.46
N ARG A 43 8.26 11.29 -11.83
CA ARG A 43 9.65 10.92 -12.05
C ARG A 43 9.82 10.48 -13.51
N ALA A 44 10.96 10.85 -14.09
CA ALA A 44 11.32 10.42 -15.45
C ALA A 44 11.60 8.91 -15.55
N THR A 45 11.82 8.25 -14.41
CA THR A 45 12.12 6.82 -14.31
C THR A 45 11.21 6.20 -13.26
N PRO A 46 10.47 5.11 -13.57
CA PRO A 46 9.70 4.37 -12.56
C PRO A 46 10.63 3.88 -11.45
N MET A 47 10.24 4.05 -10.18
CA MET A 47 10.96 3.38 -9.10
C MET A 47 10.72 1.86 -9.17
N PRO A 48 11.71 1.03 -8.80
CA PRO A 48 11.55 -0.42 -8.70
C PRO A 48 10.61 -0.89 -7.56
N GLU A 49 9.90 0.01 -6.86
CA GLU A 49 9.14 -0.31 -5.64
C GLU A 49 7.65 0.05 -5.71
N SER A 50 7.02 -0.14 -6.88
CA SER A 50 5.56 -0.23 -6.90
C SER A 50 5.11 -1.56 -6.31
N LEU A 51 4.09 -1.51 -5.45
CA LEU A 51 3.52 -2.68 -4.79
C LEU A 51 2.05 -2.84 -5.15
N VAL A 52 1.58 -4.09 -5.15
CA VAL A 52 0.15 -4.40 -5.15
C VAL A 52 -0.26 -4.68 -3.71
N VAL A 53 -1.02 -3.77 -3.12
CA VAL A 53 -1.41 -3.80 -1.70
C VAL A 53 -2.87 -4.24 -1.57
N PHE A 54 -3.14 -5.26 -0.75
CA PHE A 54 -4.51 -5.63 -0.43
C PHE A 54 -5.14 -4.64 0.55
N ASP A 55 -6.35 -4.20 0.26
CA ASP A 55 -7.07 -3.21 1.05
C ASP A 55 -8.53 -3.61 1.27
N HIS A 56 -8.95 -3.55 2.53
CA HIS A 56 -10.36 -3.65 2.91
C HIS A 56 -10.87 -2.39 3.62
N LEU A 57 -10.02 -1.38 3.79
CA LEU A 57 -10.35 -0.11 4.46
C LEU A 57 -10.96 0.90 3.47
N GLY A 58 -10.80 0.70 2.16
CA GLY A 58 -11.44 1.50 1.12
C GLY A 58 -10.59 2.66 0.63
N ALA A 59 -9.26 2.52 0.61
CA ALA A 59 -8.37 3.56 0.12
C ALA A 59 -8.55 3.80 -1.40
N GLY A 60 -8.57 5.06 -1.77
CA GLY A 60 -8.70 5.57 -3.13
C GLY A 60 -7.37 6.08 -3.71
N VAL A 61 -7.36 6.28 -5.03
CA VAL A 61 -6.22 6.90 -5.73
C VAL A 61 -5.93 8.28 -5.14
N GLY A 62 -4.64 8.55 -4.91
CA GLY A 62 -4.18 9.79 -4.29
C GLY A 62 -4.23 9.77 -2.76
N GLN A 63 -4.70 8.71 -2.10
CA GLN A 63 -4.56 8.58 -0.65
C GLN A 63 -3.22 7.98 -0.26
N THR A 64 -2.72 8.39 0.90
CA THR A 64 -1.49 7.86 1.48
C THR A 64 -1.85 6.77 2.49
N ILE A 65 -1.16 5.64 2.46
CA ILE A 65 -1.46 4.46 3.26
C ILE A 65 -0.21 3.96 3.99
N ALA A 66 -0.42 3.29 5.12
CA ALA A 66 0.60 2.49 5.79
C ALA A 66 0.50 1.04 5.32
N VAL A 67 1.62 0.47 4.88
CA VAL A 67 1.71 -0.87 4.31
C VAL A 67 2.46 -1.80 5.27
N SER A 68 1.83 -2.89 5.66
CA SER A 68 2.47 -4.04 6.32
C SER A 68 2.85 -5.07 5.26
N GLU A 69 3.98 -5.76 5.44
CA GLU A 69 4.56 -6.61 4.40
C GLU A 69 5.08 -7.95 4.92
N GLY A 70 5.27 -8.89 4.00
CA GLY A 70 5.72 -10.24 4.28
C GLY A 70 4.68 -10.99 5.12
N ALA A 71 5.15 -11.79 6.08
CA ALA A 71 4.27 -12.59 6.93
C ALA A 71 3.29 -11.74 7.75
N GLU A 72 3.67 -10.51 8.12
CA GLU A 72 2.81 -9.61 8.89
C GLU A 72 1.53 -9.21 8.13
N ALA A 73 1.59 -9.13 6.80
CA ALA A 73 0.44 -8.79 5.96
C ALA A 73 -0.70 -9.82 6.07
N THR A 74 -0.39 -11.06 6.47
CA THR A 74 -1.38 -12.14 6.64
C THR A 74 -2.06 -12.13 8.01
N MET A 75 -1.46 -11.46 9.00
CA MET A 75 -1.88 -11.52 10.39
C MET A 75 -3.34 -11.13 10.64
N PRO A 76 -3.93 -10.11 9.97
CA PRO A 76 -5.32 -9.71 10.18
C PRO A 76 -6.34 -10.81 9.82
N PHE A 77 -5.94 -11.82 9.04
CA PHE A 77 -6.85 -12.81 8.48
C PHE A 77 -6.81 -14.15 9.22
N ARG A 78 -6.02 -14.28 10.29
CA ARG A 78 -5.96 -15.50 11.09
C ARG A 78 -7.32 -15.86 11.70
N PRO A 79 -7.64 -17.17 11.84
CA PRO A 79 -6.78 -18.33 11.56
C PRO A 79 -6.73 -18.75 10.08
N ARG A 80 -7.45 -18.08 9.18
CA ARG A 80 -7.45 -18.41 7.75
C ARG A 80 -6.10 -18.06 7.12
N SER A 81 -5.57 -19.00 6.33
CA SER A 81 -4.37 -18.77 5.52
C SER A 81 -4.73 -17.98 4.26
N VAL A 82 -3.96 -16.94 3.94
CA VAL A 82 -4.17 -16.09 2.77
C VAL A 82 -2.85 -15.81 2.07
N ALA A 83 -2.86 -15.79 0.74
CA ALA A 83 -1.70 -15.48 -0.08
C ALA A 83 -1.53 -13.96 -0.25
N LEU A 84 -1.23 -13.25 0.84
CA LEU A 84 -1.00 -11.81 0.86
C LEU A 84 0.37 -11.50 1.48
N ASP A 85 1.15 -10.67 0.81
CA ASP A 85 2.47 -10.20 1.27
C ASP A 85 2.54 -8.67 1.41
N ALA A 86 1.48 -7.95 1.05
CA ALA A 86 1.32 -6.51 1.27
C ALA A 86 -0.12 -6.16 1.66
N TYR A 87 -0.29 -5.46 2.78
CA TYR A 87 -1.59 -5.15 3.38
C TYR A 87 -1.68 -3.66 3.78
N CYS A 88 -2.79 -3.01 3.40
CA CYS A 88 -3.13 -1.65 3.81
C CYS A 88 -3.56 -1.67 5.28
N ALA A 89 -2.65 -1.32 6.17
CA ALA A 89 -2.87 -1.33 7.61
C ALA A 89 -3.60 -0.06 8.10
N ALA A 90 -3.43 1.07 7.41
CA ALA A 90 -4.09 2.32 7.73
C ALA A 90 -4.15 3.26 6.52
N ILE A 91 -5.16 4.12 6.49
CA ILE A 91 -5.20 5.32 5.65
C ILE A 91 -4.68 6.48 6.49
N LEU A 92 -3.70 7.22 5.98
CA LEU A 92 -3.01 8.27 6.73
C LEU A 92 -3.58 9.65 6.41
N ASP A 93 -4.08 10.33 7.44
CA ASP A 93 -4.59 11.71 7.33
C ASP A 93 -3.47 12.75 7.34
N THR A 94 -2.45 12.55 8.18
CA THR A 94 -1.36 13.51 8.37
C THR A 94 -0.06 12.79 8.67
N ILE A 95 1.03 13.27 8.07
CA ILE A 95 2.40 12.83 8.35
C ILE A 95 3.18 14.05 8.81
N GLN A 96 3.72 13.98 10.02
CA GLN A 96 4.58 15.02 10.57
C GLN A 96 6.01 14.49 10.66
N ILE A 97 6.95 15.21 10.04
CA ILE A 97 8.37 14.87 10.04
C ILE A 97 9.07 15.94 10.89
N THR A 98 9.72 15.52 11.96
CA THR A 98 10.55 16.39 12.79
C THR A 98 12.01 16.22 12.39
N GLU A 99 12.73 17.33 12.26
CA GLU A 99 14.19 17.29 12.16
C GLU A 99 14.77 17.06 13.57
N ASN A 100 15.78 16.20 13.66
CA ASN A 100 16.55 15.99 14.89
C ASN A 100 17.57 17.12 15.06
#